data_AF-A0A259GYG7-F1
#
_entry.id   AF-A0A259GYG7-F1
#
_cell.length_a   1.000
_cell.length_b   1.000
_cell.length_c   1.000
_cell.angle_alpha   90.00
_cell.angle_beta   90.00
_cell.angle_gamma   90.00
#
_symmetry.space_group_name_H-M   'P 1'
#
loop_
_entity.id
_entity.type
_entity.pdbx_description
1 polymer ?
#
loop_
_entity_poly.entity_id
_entity_poly.type
_entity_poly.pdbx_seq_one_letter_code
_entity_poly.pdbx_strand_id
1 'polypeptide(L)'
;MLSQKTRYTIRALQHLADTFGQGAVRLDAIAEAQNIPRKFLTVILSEMAREGIVVSHRGRDGGYELALAPVDIRYGDIIRITRGSIALVPCASR
;
A
#
# COMPACT_ATOMS: atom_id res chain seq x y z
N MET A 1 -9.47 -13.11 10.31
CA MET A 1 -9.43 -11.63 10.42
C MET A 1 -8.23 -11.07 9.66
N LEU A 2 -8.36 -9.89 9.03
CA LEU A 2 -7.21 -9.19 8.41
C LEU A 2 -6.28 -8.63 9.49
N SER A 3 -4.98 -8.54 9.21
CA SER A 3 -4.04 -7.87 10.11
C SER A 3 -4.22 -6.35 10.03
N GLN A 4 -3.75 -5.63 11.04
CA GLN A 4 -3.76 -4.16 11.01
C GLN A 4 -2.90 -3.62 9.85
N LYS A 5 -1.77 -4.28 9.58
CA LYS A 5 -0.90 -3.99 8.43
C LYS A 5 -1.65 -4.08 7.11
N THR A 6 -2.40 -5.15 6.89
CA THR A 6 -3.20 -5.30 5.66
C THR A 6 -4.26 -4.22 5.54
N ARG A 7 -4.99 -3.89 6.62
CA ARG A 7 -5.99 -2.82 6.61
C ARG A 7 -5.38 -1.45 6.26
N TYR A 8 -4.25 -1.10 6.87
CA TYR A 8 -3.58 0.16 6.57
C TYR A 8 -3.00 0.19 5.16
N THR A 9 -2.48 -0.93 4.67
CA THR A 9 -1.98 -1.02 3.29
C THR A 9 -3.10 -0.77 2.29
N ILE A 10 -4.25 -1.41 2.47
CA ILE A 10 -5.43 -1.20 1.62
C ILE A 10 -5.85 0.28 1.62
N ARG A 11 -5.97 0.89 2.79
CA ARG A 11 -6.37 2.31 2.92
C ARG A 11 -5.38 3.27 2.27
N ALA A 12 -4.08 3.00 2.43
CA ALA A 12 -3.04 3.80 1.81
C ALA A 12 -3.08 3.68 0.28
N LEU A 13 -3.17 2.45 -0.26
CA LEU A 13 -3.25 2.21 -1.70
C LEU A 13 -4.54 2.76 -2.31
N GLN A 14 -5.67 2.71 -1.58
CA GLN A 14 -6.91 3.33 -2.02
C GLN A 14 -6.74 4.86 -2.18
N HIS A 15 -6.11 5.52 -1.22
CA HIS A 15 -5.85 6.95 -1.32
C HIS A 15 -4.93 7.32 -2.51
N LEU A 16 -3.93 6.48 -2.79
CA LEU A 16 -3.09 6.64 -3.98
C LEU A 16 -3.83 6.32 -5.29
N ALA A 17 -4.83 5.43 -5.25
CA ALA A 17 -5.69 5.15 -6.39
C ALA A 17 -6.63 6.32 -6.72
N ASP A 18 -7.17 6.98 -5.70
CA ASP A 18 -8.03 8.16 -5.86
C ASP A 18 -7.30 9.34 -6.53
N THR A 19 -5.96 9.36 -6.42
CA THR A 19 -5.07 10.40 -6.97
C THR A 19 -4.22 9.89 -8.15
N PHE A 20 -4.58 8.74 -8.72
CA PHE A 20 -3.79 8.11 -9.79
C PHE A 20 -3.64 9.04 -11.01
N GLY A 21 -2.39 9.22 -11.46
CA GLY A 21 -2.06 10.10 -12.58
C GLY A 21 -2.04 11.60 -12.26
N GLN A 22 -2.29 12.01 -11.01
CA GLN A 22 -2.22 13.40 -10.56
C GLN A 22 -0.87 13.78 -9.93
N GLY A 23 0.05 12.82 -9.86
CA GLY A 23 1.40 12.98 -9.32
C GLY A 23 1.58 12.37 -7.93
N ALA A 24 2.77 12.54 -7.36
CA ALA A 24 3.15 11.94 -6.10
C ALA A 24 2.45 12.61 -4.89
N VAL A 25 1.94 11.79 -3.98
CA VAL A 25 1.30 12.23 -2.73
C VAL A 25 2.28 12.15 -1.57
N ARG A 26 2.38 13.22 -0.78
CA ARG A 26 3.26 13.26 0.40
C ARG A 26 2.81 12.26 1.46
N LEU A 27 3.78 11.59 2.08
CA LEU A 27 3.53 10.61 3.15
C LEU A 27 2.68 11.18 4.32
N ASP A 28 2.90 12.45 4.66
CA ASP A 28 2.13 13.12 5.72
C ASP A 28 0.66 13.33 5.36
N ALA A 29 0.38 13.71 4.11
CA ALA A 29 -0.99 13.87 3.62
C ALA A 29 -1.74 12.54 3.65
N ILE A 30 -1.09 11.44 3.23
CA ILE A 30 -1.68 10.09 3.28
C ILE A 30 -1.95 9.68 4.75
N ALA A 31 -1.00 9.92 5.64
CA ALA A 31 -1.11 9.57 7.06
C ALA A 31 -2.28 10.28 7.74
N GLU A 32 -2.44 11.58 7.49
CA GLU A 32 -3.54 12.39 8.01
C GLU A 32 -4.88 11.98 7.41
N ALA A 33 -4.97 11.90 6.07
CA ALA A 33 -6.21 11.55 5.37
C ALA A 33 -6.76 10.18 5.76
N GLN A 34 -5.88 9.20 5.99
CA GLN A 34 -6.27 7.84 6.35
C GLN A 34 -6.19 7.53 7.84
N ASN A 35 -5.81 8.50 8.68
CA ASN A 35 -5.57 8.33 10.12
C ASN A 35 -4.68 7.12 10.42
N ILE A 36 -3.50 7.07 9.78
CA ILE A 36 -2.51 6.00 9.90
C ILE A 36 -1.26 6.55 10.60
N PRO A 37 -0.73 5.87 11.63
CA PRO A 37 0.52 6.30 12.27
C PRO A 37 1.66 6.41 11.25
N ARG A 38 2.28 7.59 11.16
CA ARG A 38 3.31 7.93 10.17
C ARG A 38 4.40 6.87 10.05
N LYS A 39 4.98 6.45 11.19
CA LYS A 39 6.04 5.42 11.24
C LYS A 39 5.61 4.11 10.59
N PHE A 40 4.35 3.72 10.79
CA PHE A 40 3.81 2.48 10.29
C PHE A 40 3.53 2.57 8.79
N LEU A 41 3.01 3.72 8.33
CA LEU A 41 2.79 3.99 6.93
C LEU A 41 4.10 3.98 6.13
N THR A 42 5.19 4.56 6.68
CA THR A 42 6.51 4.52 6.05
C THR A 42 6.95 3.08 5.76
N VAL A 43 6.82 2.17 6.73
CA VAL A 43 7.20 0.75 6.56
C VAL A 43 6.34 0.10 5.48
N ILE A 44 5.03 0.33 5.50
CA ILE A 44 4.09 -0.21 4.50
C ILE A 44 4.46 0.25 3.09
N LEU A 45 4.61 1.56 2.89
CA LEU A 45 4.88 2.12 1.55
C LEU A 45 6.27 1.74 1.05
N SER A 46 7.25 1.57 1.95
CA SER A 46 8.58 1.08 1.59
C SER A 46 8.52 -0.38 1.09
N GLU A 47 7.71 -1.22 1.74
CA GLU A 47 7.48 -2.59 1.29
C GLU A 47 6.74 -2.62 -0.06
N MET A 48 5.66 -1.84 -0.22
CA MET A 48 4.94 -1.75 -1.49
C MET A 48 5.82 -1.24 -2.64
N ALA A 49 6.80 -0.37 -2.34
CA ALA A 49 7.75 0.14 -3.34
C ALA A 49 8.70 -0.97 -3.80
N ARG A 50 9.14 -1.83 -2.89
CA ARG A 50 9.96 -3.00 -3.22
C ARG A 50 9.19 -4.02 -4.06
N GLU A 51 7.90 -4.20 -3.80
CA GLU A 51 7.03 -5.09 -4.60
C GLU A 51 6.57 -4.44 -5.93
N GLY A 52 6.97 -3.19 -6.21
CA GLY A 52 6.62 -2.51 -7.45
C GLY A 52 5.16 -2.09 -7.57
N ILE A 53 4.42 -2.01 -6.47
CA ILE A 53 3.03 -1.50 -6.46
C ILE A 53 3.02 0.03 -6.41
N VAL A 54 3.99 0.64 -5.73
CA VAL A 54 4.12 2.10 -5.62
C VAL A 54 5.51 2.56 -6.06
N VAL A 55 5.59 3.80 -6.52
CA VAL A 55 6.86 4.49 -6.80
C VAL A 55 7.09 5.52 -5.70
N SER A 56 8.32 5.60 -5.20
CA SER A 56 8.72 6.65 -4.26
C SER A 56 9.56 7.70 -4.98
N HIS A 57 9.06 8.94 -4.97
CA HIS A 57 9.76 10.10 -5.52
C HIS A 57 10.51 10.82 -4.41
N ARG A 58 11.80 11.10 -4.64
CA ARG A 58 12.65 11.86 -3.71
C ARG A 58 12.62 13.34 -4.06
N GLY A 59 12.79 14.20 -3.05
CA GLY A 59 12.88 15.66 -3.22
C GLY A 59 11.84 16.43 -2.43
N ARG A 60 11.82 17.76 -2.61
CA ARG A 60 10.92 18.69 -1.91
C ARG A 60 9.43 18.41 -2.22
N ASP A 61 9.16 18.05 -3.47
CA ASP A 61 7.83 17.65 -3.97
C ASP A 61 7.72 16.13 -4.12
N GLY A 62 8.57 15.39 -3.40
CA GLY A 62 8.57 13.93 -3.39
C GLY A 62 7.35 13.35 -2.66
N GLY A 63 7.18 12.05 -2.78
CA GLY A 63 6.02 11.35 -2.26
C GLY A 63 5.92 9.92 -2.76
N TYR A 64 4.69 9.41 -2.76
CA TYR A 64 4.35 8.09 -3.27
C TYR A 64 3.22 8.21 -4.29
N GLU A 65 3.28 7.40 -5.34
CA GLU A 65 2.20 7.20 -6.31
C GLU A 65 2.10 5.71 -6.65
N LEU A 66 0.99 5.28 -7.25
CA LEU A 66 0.91 3.91 -7.75
C LEU A 66 1.79 3.74 -8.98
N ALA A 67 2.54 2.64 -9.02
CA ALA A 67 3.33 2.23 -10.18
C ALA A 67 2.47 1.57 -11.27
N LEU A 68 1.31 1.03 -10.88
CA LEU A 68 0.37 0.30 -11.72
C LEU A 68 -0.98 1.01 -11.71
N ALA A 69 -1.79 0.80 -12.76
CA ALA A 69 -3.15 1.32 -12.75
C ALA A 69 -3.96 0.65 -11.63
N PRO A 70 -4.88 1.36 -10.95
CA PRO A 70 -5.67 0.80 -9.85
C PRO A 70 -6.40 -0.50 -10.21
N VAL A 71 -6.86 -0.61 -11.46
CA VAL A 71 -7.57 -1.79 -11.98
C VAL A 71 -6.69 -3.04 -12.04
N ASP A 72 -5.37 -2.88 -12.11
CA ASP A 72 -4.40 -3.97 -12.16
C ASP A 72 -3.97 -4.43 -10.77
N ILE A 73 -4.32 -3.69 -9.71
CA ILE A 73 -3.95 -4.00 -8.33
C ILE A 73 -5.10 -4.75 -7.65
N ARG A 74 -4.89 -6.05 -7.39
CA ARG A 74 -5.91 -6.89 -6.77
C ARG A 74 -5.73 -6.96 -5.26
N TYR A 75 -6.84 -6.96 -4.52
CA TYR A 75 -6.84 -7.14 -3.07
C TYR A 75 -6.14 -8.43 -2.62
N GLY A 76 -6.28 -9.52 -3.38
CA GLY A 76 -5.61 -10.78 -3.09
C GLY A 76 -4.08 -10.64 -3.06
N ASP A 77 -3.51 -9.79 -3.92
CA ASP A 77 -2.06 -9.63 -3.98
C ASP A 77 -1.56 -8.77 -2.81
N ILE A 78 -2.32 -7.72 -2.44
CA ILE A 78 -2.08 -6.94 -1.22
C ILE A 78 -2.09 -7.83 0.03
N ILE A 79 -3.06 -8.75 0.14
CA ILE A 79 -3.15 -9.67 1.28
C ILE A 79 -1.96 -10.63 1.27
N ARG A 80 -1.60 -11.21 0.11
CA ARG A 80 -0.43 -12.10 -0.03
C ARG A 80 0.87 -11.43 0.40
N ILE A 81 1.09 -10.20 -0.02
CA ILE A 81 2.29 -9.43 0.34
C ILE A 81 2.31 -9.11 1.85
N THR A 82 1.16 -8.71 2.42
CA THR A 82 1.14 -8.21 3.80
C THR A 82 1.01 -9.29 4.87
N ARG A 83 0.45 -10.46 4.55
CA ARG A 83 0.21 -11.57 5.49
C ARG A 83 0.87 -12.90 5.10
N GLY A 84 1.35 -13.05 3.86
CA GLY A 84 1.70 -14.36 3.31
C GLY A 84 0.46 -15.10 2.79
N SER A 85 0.48 -16.43 2.81
CA SER A 85 -0.57 -17.26 2.19
C SER A 85 -2.00 -16.92 2.66
N ILE A 86 -2.94 -16.87 1.70
CA ILE A 86 -4.38 -16.64 1.92
C ILE A 86 -5.12 -17.96 2.25
N ALA A 87 -4.40 -19.08 2.32
CA ALA A 87 -5.00 -20.39 2.55
C ALA A 87 -5.98 -20.36 3.73
N LEU A 88 -7.24 -20.65 3.44
CA LEU A 88 -8.33 -20.70 4.42
C LEU A 88 -8.19 -21.93 5.34
N VAL A 89 -7.43 -22.92 4.89
CA VAL A 89 -7.13 -24.15 5.62
C VAL A 89 -5.62 -24.37 5.68
N PRO A 90 -5.07 -24.88 6.81
CA PRO A 90 -3.63 -25.04 6.99
C PRO A 90 -2.97 -25.93 5.92
N CYS A 91 -3.70 -26.90 5.38
CA CYS A 91 -3.20 -27.82 4.36
C CYS A 91 -3.07 -27.22 2.96
N ALA A 92 -3.62 -26.04 2.70
CA ALA A 92 -3.60 -25.37 1.40
C ALA A 92 -2.54 -24.26 1.30
N SER A 93 -1.72 -24.04 2.34
CA SER A 93 -0.74 -22.94 2.39
C SER A 93 0.64 -23.28 1.84
N ARG A 94 0.77 -24.40 1.10
CA ARG A 94 2.05 -24.94 0.66
C ARG A 94 2.74 -24.04 -0.37
#